data_AF-A0A2D8GIB2-F1
#
_entry.id   AF-A0A2D8GIB2-F1
#
_cell.length_a   1.000
_cell.length_b   1.000
_cell.length_c   1.000
_cell.angle_alpha   90.00
_cell.angle_beta   90.00
_cell.angle_gamma   90.00
#
_symmetry.space_group_name_H-M   'P 1'
#
loop_
_entity.id
_entity.type
_entity.pdbx_description
1 polymer ?
#
loop_
_entity_poly.entity_id
_entity_poly.type
_entity_poly.pdbx_seq_one_letter_code
_entity_poly.pdbx_strand_id
1 'polypeptide(L)'
;MTAFESGAATDVGQVRAHNEDTFVVAGSVFVVADGMGGHNGGEIASRIAVDRLAAIGPVNSINDLVSGVQEANADILERAREQPEFRGMGTTVVMLADIERAGSRRLGVANVGDSRLYRLTDSGLHQHTEDHSLVEALVRDGRLTRAEAAVHPQRNIVTRALGIDDKVLVDAWELIPVVGDRYVLCSDGLFGEIDDDEIHEVLQATSSPQDAADELVRRAREAGGRDNITVVVVDVIEADPGEEGSDDRVAAIHKALSGTVLGDAGPTTPEPFRDESPSGFVPPAMTWRVGLLAAAVLAVMIGMLVAVSAIARSGYTVVEGDNGTVVILKGRDGGFLFFDQTLEVESDIDVDELPPMALTAVREGQRFDAFETAELYLEDLRTSSDSSGS
;
A
#
# COMPACT_ATOMS: atom_id res chain seq x y z
N MET A 1 20.32 -36.00 5.42
CA MET A 1 19.86 -34.80 6.15
C MET A 1 19.30 -33.86 5.09
N THR A 2 18.36 -32.96 5.38
CA THR A 2 17.87 -32.01 4.36
C THR A 2 18.80 -30.79 4.34
N ALA A 3 19.07 -30.16 3.20
CA ALA A 3 19.78 -28.89 3.08
C ALA A 3 18.99 -27.92 2.17
N PHE A 4 19.39 -26.65 2.12
CA PHE A 4 18.74 -25.63 1.32
C PHE A 4 19.72 -24.99 0.34
N GLU A 5 19.35 -24.96 -0.94
CA GLU A 5 19.97 -24.09 -1.93
C GLU A 5 19.02 -22.93 -2.20
N SER A 6 19.53 -21.74 -2.46
CA SER A 6 18.68 -20.57 -2.68
C SER A 6 19.25 -19.61 -3.68
N GLY A 7 18.35 -18.85 -4.30
CA GLY A 7 18.65 -17.77 -5.20
C GLY A 7 17.72 -16.60 -4.95
N ALA A 8 18.19 -15.39 -5.22
CA ALA A 8 17.40 -14.20 -4.97
C ALA A 8 17.68 -13.12 -6.00
N ALA A 9 16.64 -12.38 -6.35
CA ALA A 9 16.71 -11.26 -7.28
C ALA A 9 15.74 -10.16 -6.84
N THR A 10 16.15 -8.90 -7.05
CA THR A 10 15.31 -7.73 -6.84
C THR A 10 15.54 -6.71 -7.95
N ASP A 11 14.49 -6.05 -8.41
CA ASP A 11 14.53 -4.99 -9.41
C ASP A 11 13.56 -3.86 -9.02
N VAL A 12 13.95 -2.62 -9.32
CA VAL A 12 13.13 -1.44 -9.06
C VAL A 12 11.84 -1.41 -9.89
N GLY A 13 11.78 -2.17 -10.98
CA GLY A 13 10.73 -2.11 -11.98
C GLY A 13 11.02 -1.06 -13.06
N GLN A 14 10.02 -0.78 -13.88
CA GLN A 14 10.09 0.24 -14.94
C GLN A 14 9.50 1.58 -14.53
N VAL A 15 8.61 1.59 -13.53
CA VAL A 15 7.78 2.78 -13.19
C VAL A 15 8.25 3.48 -11.92
N ARG A 16 8.72 2.73 -10.91
CA ARG A 16 9.17 3.29 -9.63
C ARG A 16 10.55 3.93 -9.77
N ALA A 17 10.82 4.95 -8.95
CA ALA A 17 12.13 5.62 -8.91
C ALA A 17 13.10 4.99 -7.89
N HIS A 18 12.57 4.32 -6.89
CA HIS A 18 13.29 3.73 -5.77
C HIS A 18 12.75 2.33 -5.51
N ASN A 19 13.60 1.49 -4.93
CA ASN A 19 13.24 0.15 -4.51
C ASN A 19 12.98 0.16 -3.00
N GLU A 20 11.72 -0.03 -2.62
CA GLU A 20 11.27 -0.12 -1.23
C GLU A 20 11.20 -1.57 -0.75
N ASP A 21 11.39 -2.55 -1.63
CA ASP A 21 11.53 -3.95 -1.25
C ASP A 21 12.90 -4.23 -0.65
N THR A 22 12.92 -5.12 0.34
CA THR A 22 14.15 -5.70 0.90
C THR A 22 13.99 -7.20 1.07
N PHE A 23 15.07 -7.96 0.92
CA PHE A 23 15.10 -9.39 1.22
C PHE A 23 16.38 -9.78 1.97
N VAL A 24 16.35 -10.96 2.62
CA VAL A 24 17.56 -11.61 3.13
C VAL A 24 17.53 -13.11 2.89
N VAL A 25 18.72 -13.63 2.63
CA VAL A 25 19.05 -15.06 2.64
C VAL A 25 20.22 -15.23 3.60
N ALA A 26 19.94 -15.69 4.83
CA ALA A 26 20.92 -15.82 5.90
C ALA A 26 20.85 -17.22 6.51
N GLY A 27 21.80 -18.08 6.13
CA GLY A 27 21.81 -19.48 6.54
C GLY A 27 20.53 -20.19 6.09
N SER A 28 19.66 -20.51 7.03
CA SER A 28 18.36 -21.14 6.80
C SER A 28 17.18 -20.22 7.10
N VAL A 29 17.38 -18.91 7.04
CA VAL A 29 16.36 -17.85 7.17
C VAL A 29 16.24 -17.11 5.85
N PHE A 30 15.02 -17.03 5.33
CA PHE A 30 14.67 -16.39 4.08
C PHE A 30 13.52 -15.41 4.34
N VAL A 31 13.68 -14.14 3.96
CA VAL A 31 12.67 -13.11 4.18
C VAL A 31 12.54 -12.24 2.94
N VAL A 32 11.31 -11.89 2.59
CA VAL A 32 10.97 -10.80 1.66
C VAL A 32 10.06 -9.82 2.38
N ALA A 33 10.33 -8.53 2.21
CA ALA A 33 9.58 -7.44 2.82
C ALA A 33 9.34 -6.34 1.78
N ASP A 34 8.08 -6.01 1.53
CA ASP A 34 7.65 -4.94 0.63
C ASP A 34 7.32 -3.69 1.47
N GLY A 35 8.13 -2.65 1.29
CA GLY A 35 8.06 -1.41 2.03
C GLY A 35 6.99 -0.46 1.49
N MET A 36 6.12 0.00 2.37
CA MET A 36 5.07 0.97 2.07
C MET A 36 5.24 2.24 2.90
N GLY A 37 5.29 3.40 2.27
CA GLY A 37 5.23 4.67 3.00
C GLY A 37 5.92 5.85 2.32
N GLY A 38 5.18 6.54 1.45
CA GLY A 38 5.49 7.92 1.02
C GLY A 38 6.96 8.21 0.72
N HIS A 39 7.47 9.37 1.16
CA HIS A 39 8.88 9.72 0.95
C HIS A 39 9.79 8.80 1.80
N ASN A 40 10.49 7.86 1.16
CA ASN A 40 11.53 6.97 1.70
C ASN A 40 11.16 6.13 2.95
N GLY A 41 9.93 6.18 3.44
CA GLY A 41 9.51 5.45 4.63
C GLY A 41 9.48 3.95 4.38
N GLY A 42 9.04 3.53 3.18
CA GLY A 42 8.96 2.11 2.81
C GLY A 42 10.31 1.40 2.86
N GLU A 43 11.32 1.94 2.18
CA GLU A 43 12.70 1.39 2.17
C GLU A 43 13.25 1.23 3.59
N ILE A 44 13.03 2.21 4.47
CA ILE A 44 13.53 2.16 5.84
C ILE A 44 12.78 1.09 6.65
N ALA A 45 11.46 1.00 6.51
CA ALA A 45 10.65 0.02 7.21
C ALA A 45 11.00 -1.42 6.80
N SER A 46 11.10 -1.70 5.50
CA SER A 46 11.44 -3.04 4.98
C SER A 46 12.84 -3.47 5.40
N ARG A 47 13.81 -2.54 5.36
CA ARG A 47 15.18 -2.81 5.83
C ARG A 47 15.24 -3.13 7.33
N ILE A 48 14.56 -2.36 8.18
CA ILE A 48 14.51 -2.64 9.62
C ILE A 48 13.93 -4.03 9.90
N ALA A 49 12.83 -4.39 9.23
CA ALA A 49 12.21 -5.71 9.39
C ALA A 49 13.17 -6.84 9.01
N VAL A 50 13.79 -6.72 7.83
CA VAL A 50 14.71 -7.73 7.32
C VAL A 50 15.95 -7.86 8.21
N ASP A 51 16.56 -6.75 8.62
CA ASP A 51 17.75 -6.77 9.49
C ASP A 51 17.45 -7.44 10.84
N ARG A 52 16.28 -7.14 11.44
CA ARG A 52 15.85 -7.75 12.71
C ARG A 52 15.64 -9.25 12.55
N LEU A 53 14.99 -9.68 11.47
CA LEU A 53 14.68 -11.09 11.23
C LEU A 53 15.91 -11.90 10.78
N ALA A 54 16.86 -11.28 10.08
CA ALA A 54 18.15 -11.89 9.79
C ALA A 54 18.94 -12.21 11.06
N ALA A 55 18.77 -11.38 12.10
CA ALA A 55 19.42 -11.53 13.40
C ALA A 55 18.61 -12.35 14.42
N ILE A 56 17.52 -13.01 14.02
CA ILE A 56 16.62 -13.76 14.93
C ILE A 56 17.31 -14.92 15.67
N GLY A 57 18.45 -15.39 15.15
CA GLY A 57 19.20 -16.52 15.70
C GLY A 57 18.51 -17.86 15.45
N PRO A 58 18.87 -18.92 16.20
CA PRO A 58 18.26 -20.24 16.03
C PRO A 58 16.77 -20.20 16.36
N VAL A 59 15.93 -20.56 15.38
CA VAL A 59 14.48 -20.68 15.55
C VAL A 59 14.15 -22.08 16.06
N ASN A 60 13.55 -22.19 17.24
CA ASN A 60 13.21 -23.47 17.86
C ASN A 60 11.70 -23.74 17.84
N SER A 61 10.89 -22.72 17.54
CA SER A 61 9.44 -22.81 17.52
C SER A 61 8.78 -21.71 16.68
N ILE A 62 7.50 -21.92 16.32
CA ILE A 62 6.65 -20.88 15.72
C ILE A 62 6.61 -19.61 16.57
N ASN A 63 6.64 -19.74 17.91
CA ASN A 63 6.58 -18.58 18.81
C ASN A 63 7.83 -17.69 18.69
N ASP A 64 8.98 -18.25 18.32
CA ASP A 64 10.20 -17.49 18.09
C ASP A 64 10.03 -16.63 16.84
N LEU A 65 9.45 -17.18 15.76
CA LEU A 65 9.11 -16.43 14.55
C LEU A 65 8.14 -15.29 14.84
N VAL A 66 7.04 -15.60 15.54
CA VAL A 66 6.04 -14.58 15.91
C VAL A 66 6.70 -13.48 16.75
N SER A 67 7.54 -13.83 17.73
CA SER A 67 8.24 -12.87 18.56
C SER A 67 9.19 -12.00 17.74
N GLY A 68 9.97 -12.60 16.83
CA GLY A 68 10.86 -11.85 15.92
C GLY A 68 10.11 -10.86 15.04
N VAL A 69 8.94 -11.23 14.51
CA VAL A 69 8.09 -10.32 13.72
C VAL A 69 7.49 -9.20 14.59
N GLN A 70 7.06 -9.50 15.82
CA GLN A 70 6.59 -8.46 16.77
C GLN A 70 7.69 -7.48 17.15
N GLU A 71 8.91 -7.98 17.32
CA GLU A 71 10.07 -7.17 17.62
C GLU A 71 10.46 -6.28 16.43
N ALA A 72 10.45 -6.81 15.21
CA ALA A 72 10.61 -6.02 13.99
C ALA A 72 9.55 -4.91 13.88
N ASN A 73 8.29 -5.21 14.20
CA ASN A 73 7.21 -4.22 14.26
C ASN A 73 7.52 -3.11 15.28
N ALA A 74 8.01 -3.48 16.47
CA ALA A 74 8.36 -2.53 17.52
C ALA A 74 9.52 -1.62 17.11
N ASP A 75 10.55 -2.15 16.45
CA ASP A 75 11.70 -1.38 15.96
C ASP A 75 11.28 -0.34 14.90
N ILE A 76 10.36 -0.71 13.98
CA ILE A 76 9.82 0.22 12.97
C ILE A 76 9.01 1.34 13.65
N LEU A 77 8.14 0.99 14.60
CA LEU A 77 7.36 1.98 15.35
C LEU A 77 8.24 2.91 16.17
N GLU A 78 9.31 2.41 16.78
CA GLU A 78 10.29 3.23 17.49
C GLU A 78 10.95 4.22 16.53
N ARG A 79 11.46 3.75 15.39
CA ARG A 79 12.06 4.62 14.38
C ARG A 79 11.10 5.70 13.88
N ALA A 80 9.84 5.36 13.63
CA ALA A 80 8.82 6.32 13.18
C ALA A 80 8.46 7.36 14.26
N ARG A 81 8.65 7.04 15.54
CA ARG A 81 8.48 7.99 16.66
C ARG A 81 9.66 8.94 16.80
N GLU A 82 10.88 8.45 16.58
CA GLU A 82 12.11 9.24 16.65
C GLU A 82 12.23 10.27 15.51
N GLN A 83 11.76 9.90 14.31
CA GLN A 83 11.93 10.69 13.09
C GLN A 83 10.57 10.96 12.44
N PRO A 84 9.98 12.16 12.64
CA PRO A 84 8.63 12.47 12.17
C PRO A 84 8.41 12.35 10.65
N GLU A 85 9.48 12.41 9.86
CA GLU A 85 9.46 12.21 8.41
C GLU A 85 9.09 10.77 7.98
N PHE A 86 9.31 9.79 8.86
CA PHE A 86 8.94 8.38 8.63
C PHE A 86 7.61 7.99 9.27
N ARG A 87 6.82 8.98 9.68
CA ARG A 87 5.51 8.70 10.30
C ARG A 87 4.59 7.99 9.31
N GLY A 88 4.09 6.83 9.71
CA GLY A 88 3.21 6.00 8.88
C GLY A 88 3.94 5.13 7.88
N MET A 89 5.27 4.99 7.98
CA MET A 89 5.99 3.94 7.27
C MET A 89 5.55 2.56 7.76
N GLY A 90 5.55 1.60 6.86
CA GLY A 90 5.27 0.22 7.17
C GLY A 90 5.87 -0.71 6.13
N THR A 91 5.74 -2.02 6.37
CA THR A 91 6.22 -3.03 5.43
C THR A 91 5.41 -4.30 5.59
N THR A 92 5.31 -5.07 4.52
CA THR A 92 4.93 -6.48 4.59
C THR A 92 6.14 -7.31 5.01
N VAL A 93 5.90 -8.56 5.44
CA VAL A 93 6.91 -9.57 5.69
C VAL A 93 6.34 -10.93 5.32
N VAL A 94 7.04 -11.67 4.47
CA VAL A 94 6.90 -13.12 4.35
C VAL A 94 8.25 -13.76 4.69
N MET A 95 8.23 -14.75 5.55
CA MET A 95 9.43 -15.42 6.08
C MET A 95 9.28 -16.93 6.01
N LEU A 96 10.36 -17.58 5.61
CA LEU A 96 10.57 -19.02 5.69
C LEU A 96 11.84 -19.25 6.48
N ALA A 97 11.79 -20.07 7.53
CA ALA A 97 12.96 -20.37 8.32
C ALA A 97 12.97 -21.81 8.78
N ASP A 98 14.17 -22.38 8.91
CA ASP A 98 14.32 -23.69 9.51
C ASP A 98 14.06 -23.67 11.01
N ILE A 99 13.31 -24.67 11.48
CA ILE A 99 13.04 -24.93 12.88
C ILE A 99 13.72 -26.24 13.26
N GLU A 100 14.73 -26.14 14.11
CA GLU A 100 15.43 -27.30 14.65
C GLU A 100 14.67 -27.86 15.86
N ARG A 101 13.97 -28.98 15.68
CA ARG A 101 13.26 -29.66 16.77
C ARG A 101 13.71 -31.10 16.95
N ALA A 102 14.55 -31.34 17.95
CA ALA A 102 14.87 -32.67 18.51
C ALA A 102 15.03 -33.81 17.47
N GLY A 103 15.76 -33.54 16.38
CA GLY A 103 16.04 -34.53 15.32
C GLY A 103 15.04 -34.57 14.15
N SER A 104 14.01 -33.71 14.13
CA SER A 104 13.12 -33.51 12.99
C SER A 104 13.21 -32.07 12.48
N ARG A 105 13.54 -31.90 11.20
CA ARG A 105 13.60 -30.60 10.53
C ARG A 105 12.18 -30.15 10.16
N ARG A 106 11.87 -28.87 10.37
CA ARG A 106 10.59 -28.23 10.03
C ARG A 106 10.89 -26.89 9.39
N LEU A 107 10.03 -26.45 8.49
CA LEU A 107 10.08 -25.10 7.96
C LEU A 107 8.98 -24.28 8.63
N GLY A 108 9.35 -23.28 9.40
CA GLY A 108 8.42 -22.30 9.93
C GLY A 108 8.14 -21.21 8.90
N VAL A 109 6.86 -20.87 8.76
CA VAL A 109 6.40 -19.76 7.94
C VAL A 109 5.83 -18.68 8.85
N ALA A 110 6.13 -17.41 8.56
CA ALA A 110 5.46 -16.26 9.15
C ALA A 110 5.08 -15.27 8.05
N ASN A 111 3.86 -14.76 8.07
CA ASN A 111 3.35 -13.81 7.09
C ASN A 111 2.60 -12.65 7.75
N VAL A 112 2.89 -11.44 7.28
CA VAL A 112 2.12 -10.23 7.50
C VAL A 112 2.13 -9.39 6.23
N GLY A 113 0.97 -9.30 5.58
CA GLY A 113 0.80 -8.48 4.38
C GLY A 113 0.33 -9.34 3.22
N ASP A 114 0.55 -8.86 2.01
CA ASP A 114 0.20 -9.50 0.75
C ASP A 114 1.40 -9.99 -0.05
N SER A 115 2.63 -9.88 0.48
CA SER A 115 3.74 -10.72 0.01
C SER A 115 3.38 -12.20 0.14
N ARG A 116 3.88 -13.03 -0.77
CA ARG A 116 3.44 -14.42 -0.91
C ARG A 116 4.55 -15.44 -0.72
N LEU A 117 4.16 -16.60 -0.18
CA LEU A 117 4.93 -17.84 -0.23
C LEU A 117 4.20 -18.82 -1.14
N TYR A 118 4.89 -19.29 -2.18
CA TYR A 118 4.47 -20.41 -3.01
C TYR A 118 5.31 -21.65 -2.71
N ARG A 119 4.73 -22.82 -2.99
CA ARG A 119 5.43 -24.11 -3.03
C ARG A 119 5.13 -24.81 -4.35
N LEU A 120 6.20 -25.13 -5.07
CA LEU A 120 6.15 -26.02 -6.20
C LEU A 120 6.35 -27.47 -5.74
N THR A 121 5.47 -28.33 -6.20
CA THR A 121 5.52 -29.79 -6.01
C THR A 121 5.28 -30.48 -7.35
N ASP A 122 5.40 -31.81 -7.39
CA ASP A 122 4.99 -32.62 -8.55
C ASP A 122 3.53 -32.39 -8.97
N SER A 123 2.68 -31.91 -8.04
CA SER A 123 1.27 -31.64 -8.31
C SER A 123 0.99 -30.24 -8.86
N GLY A 124 2.02 -29.39 -8.96
CA GLY A 124 1.92 -28.00 -9.42
C GLY A 124 2.35 -26.97 -8.36
N LEU A 125 2.16 -25.71 -8.71
CA LEU A 125 2.42 -24.54 -7.86
C LEU A 125 1.22 -24.24 -6.96
N HIS A 126 1.47 -24.07 -5.66
CA HIS A 126 0.43 -23.75 -4.67
C HIS A 126 0.85 -22.54 -3.84
N GLN A 127 -0.03 -21.54 -3.76
CA GLN A 127 0.12 -20.44 -2.80
C GLN A 127 -0.15 -20.98 -1.39
N HIS A 128 0.76 -20.71 -0.45
CA HIS A 128 0.68 -21.16 0.94
C HIS A 128 0.26 -20.06 1.92
N THR A 129 0.45 -18.79 1.56
CA THR A 129 -0.02 -17.64 2.34
C THR A 129 -1.42 -17.20 1.91
N GLU A 130 -2.15 -16.54 2.80
CA GLU A 130 -3.35 -15.78 2.45
C GLU A 130 -3.01 -14.29 2.49
N ASP A 131 -3.33 -13.56 1.43
CA ASP A 131 -3.00 -12.14 1.34
C ASP A 131 -3.80 -11.35 2.37
N HIS A 132 -3.11 -10.52 3.16
CA HIS A 132 -3.80 -9.60 4.06
C HIS A 132 -4.24 -8.34 3.30
N SER A 133 -5.07 -8.48 2.26
CA SER A 133 -5.57 -7.37 1.44
C SER A 133 -7.08 -7.20 1.55
N LEU A 134 -7.58 -6.00 1.21
CA LEU A 134 -9.01 -5.71 1.22
C LEU A 134 -9.76 -6.63 0.25
N VAL A 135 -9.18 -6.87 -0.93
CA VAL A 135 -9.82 -7.69 -1.95
C VAL A 135 -9.88 -9.16 -1.54
N GLU A 136 -8.85 -9.69 -0.88
CA GLU A 136 -8.87 -11.06 -0.38
C GLU A 136 -9.91 -11.22 0.73
N ALA A 137 -10.04 -10.23 1.63
CA ALA A 137 -11.10 -10.23 2.63
C ALA A 137 -12.51 -10.24 1.99
N LEU A 138 -12.72 -9.46 0.92
CA LEU A 138 -13.99 -9.44 0.19
C LEU A 138 -14.26 -10.75 -0.56
N VAL A 139 -13.23 -11.40 -1.11
CA VAL A 139 -13.35 -12.72 -1.76
C VAL A 139 -13.75 -13.79 -0.74
N ARG A 140 -13.07 -13.81 0.41
CA ARG A 140 -13.36 -14.74 1.50
C ARG A 140 -14.79 -14.59 2.02
N ASP A 141 -15.29 -13.35 2.12
CA ASP A 141 -16.66 -13.06 2.53
C ASP A 141 -17.71 -13.35 1.42
N GLY A 142 -17.29 -13.84 0.25
CA GLY A 142 -18.15 -14.12 -0.89
C GLY A 142 -18.73 -12.88 -1.56
N ARG A 143 -18.13 -11.70 -1.30
CA ARG A 143 -18.56 -10.41 -1.85
C ARG A 143 -17.91 -10.09 -3.19
N LEU A 144 -16.77 -10.72 -3.49
CA LEU A 144 -16.09 -10.67 -4.78
C LEU A 144 -15.72 -12.09 -5.23
N THR A 145 -15.68 -12.29 -6.54
CA THR A 145 -14.99 -13.43 -7.13
C THR A 145 -13.49 -13.14 -7.28
N ARG A 146 -12.64 -14.18 -7.40
CA ARG A 146 -11.20 -14.00 -7.65
C ARG A 146 -10.91 -13.19 -8.92
N ALA A 147 -11.71 -13.38 -9.96
CA ALA A 147 -11.58 -12.63 -11.21
C ALA A 147 -11.89 -11.13 -11.03
N GLU A 148 -12.89 -10.79 -10.21
CA GLU A 148 -13.21 -9.40 -9.89
C GLU A 148 -12.15 -8.76 -8.99
N ALA A 149 -11.62 -9.52 -8.02
CA ALA A 149 -10.55 -9.05 -7.13
C ALA A 149 -9.29 -8.63 -7.89
N ALA A 150 -8.89 -9.39 -8.91
CA ALA A 150 -7.70 -9.13 -9.72
C ALA A 150 -7.72 -7.76 -10.42
N VAL A 151 -8.90 -7.27 -10.83
CA VAL A 151 -9.07 -5.99 -11.53
C VAL A 151 -9.66 -4.89 -10.64
N HIS A 152 -9.82 -5.16 -9.34
CA HIS A 152 -10.49 -4.23 -8.43
C HIS A 152 -9.64 -2.95 -8.24
N PRO A 153 -10.26 -1.76 -8.21
CA PRO A 153 -9.53 -0.49 -8.05
C PRO A 153 -8.80 -0.38 -6.70
N GLN A 154 -9.24 -1.13 -5.70
CA GLN A 154 -8.64 -1.16 -4.35
C GLN A 154 -7.84 -2.43 -4.06
N ARG A 155 -7.33 -3.11 -5.10
CA ARG A 155 -6.56 -4.36 -4.93
C ARG A 155 -5.25 -4.17 -4.14
N ASN A 156 -4.64 -2.99 -4.23
CA ASN A 156 -3.40 -2.64 -3.53
C ASN A 156 -3.62 -2.15 -2.08
N ILE A 157 -4.81 -2.34 -1.49
CA ILE A 157 -5.07 -1.94 -0.10
C ILE A 157 -4.72 -3.11 0.83
N VAL A 158 -3.60 -2.99 1.52
CA VAL A 158 -3.17 -3.91 2.58
C VAL A 158 -3.94 -3.63 3.88
N THR A 159 -4.38 -4.70 4.53
CA THR A 159 -5.16 -4.69 5.79
C THR A 159 -4.31 -5.00 7.03
N ARG A 160 -3.11 -5.58 6.85
CA ARG A 160 -2.15 -5.84 7.92
C ARG A 160 -0.73 -5.59 7.41
N ALA A 161 0.01 -4.73 8.12
CA ALA A 161 1.41 -4.43 7.83
C ALA A 161 2.16 -4.15 9.15
N LEU A 162 3.48 -4.30 9.14
CA LEU A 162 4.33 -3.86 10.24
C LEU A 162 4.46 -2.32 10.20
N GLY A 163 4.74 -1.70 11.35
CA GLY A 163 4.98 -0.25 11.49
C GLY A 163 3.73 0.60 11.66
N ILE A 164 2.53 0.01 11.58
CA ILE A 164 1.26 0.72 11.66
C ILE A 164 0.62 0.60 13.04
N ASP A 165 0.36 -0.62 13.49
CA ASP A 165 -0.27 -0.92 14.78
C ASP A 165 0.76 -1.38 15.82
N ASP A 166 0.56 -1.03 17.10
CA ASP A 166 1.46 -1.43 18.20
C ASP A 166 1.64 -2.95 18.32
N LYS A 167 0.63 -3.72 17.94
CA LYS A 167 0.69 -5.19 17.85
C LYS A 167 0.06 -5.63 16.56
N VAL A 168 0.76 -6.49 15.84
CA VAL A 168 0.30 -7.03 14.56
C VAL A 168 -0.15 -8.49 14.72
N LEU A 169 -1.19 -8.92 14.02
CA LEU A 169 -1.56 -10.33 13.98
C LEU A 169 -0.73 -11.05 12.92
N VAL A 170 0.18 -11.91 13.39
CA VAL A 170 1.10 -12.69 12.56
C VAL A 170 0.49 -14.04 12.26
N ASP A 171 0.36 -14.38 10.98
CA ASP A 171 -0.05 -15.71 10.55
C ASP A 171 1.22 -16.57 10.50
N ALA A 172 1.27 -17.65 11.30
CA ALA A 172 2.47 -18.48 11.40
C ALA A 172 2.14 -19.97 11.58
N TRP A 173 2.86 -20.83 10.87
CA TRP A 173 2.65 -22.29 10.87
C TRP A 173 3.92 -23.05 10.48
N GLU A 174 3.89 -24.38 10.61
CA GLU A 174 4.98 -25.28 10.22
C GLU A 174 4.65 -26.04 8.94
N LEU A 175 5.66 -26.25 8.10
CA LEU A 175 5.68 -27.12 6.94
C LEU A 175 6.70 -28.25 7.16
N ILE A 176 6.46 -29.39 6.51
CA ILE A 176 7.40 -30.50 6.47
C ILE A 176 8.21 -30.35 5.18
N PRO A 177 9.54 -30.13 5.24
CA PRO A 177 10.36 -30.05 4.04
C PRO A 177 10.43 -31.43 3.37
N VAL A 178 10.10 -31.49 2.08
CA VAL A 178 10.27 -32.69 1.25
C VAL A 178 11.34 -32.39 0.22
N VAL A 179 12.33 -33.28 0.09
CA VAL A 179 13.37 -33.16 -0.92
C VAL A 179 12.74 -33.05 -2.31
N GLY A 180 13.21 -32.08 -3.10
CA GLY A 180 12.65 -31.74 -4.40
C GLY A 180 11.55 -30.67 -4.34
N ASP A 181 11.04 -30.30 -3.17
CA ASP A 181 10.20 -29.11 -3.03
C ASP A 181 11.01 -27.86 -3.38
N ARG A 182 10.35 -26.92 -4.06
CA ARG A 182 10.86 -25.57 -4.31
C ARG A 182 9.88 -24.56 -3.75
N TYR A 183 10.38 -23.63 -2.94
CA TYR A 183 9.60 -22.53 -2.37
C TYR A 183 9.96 -21.22 -3.05
N VAL A 184 8.98 -20.32 -3.15
CA VAL A 184 9.19 -18.96 -3.68
C VAL A 184 8.57 -17.96 -2.73
N LEU A 185 9.38 -17.05 -2.20
CA LEU A 185 8.92 -15.86 -1.48
C LEU A 185 8.97 -14.69 -2.45
N CYS A 186 7.92 -13.88 -2.53
CA CYS A 186 7.89 -12.75 -3.45
C CYS A 186 7.01 -11.59 -2.97
N SER A 187 7.37 -10.37 -3.40
CA SER A 187 6.52 -9.17 -3.30
C SER A 187 5.42 -9.15 -4.36
N ASP A 188 4.50 -8.19 -4.26
CA ASP A 188 3.36 -8.06 -5.18
C ASP A 188 3.74 -7.69 -6.61
N GLY A 189 4.92 -7.09 -6.81
CA GLY A 189 5.44 -6.78 -8.13
C GLY A 189 5.72 -8.01 -9.01
N LEU A 190 5.85 -9.21 -8.42
CA LEU A 190 5.92 -10.46 -9.20
C LEU A 190 4.53 -10.86 -9.71
N PHE A 191 3.65 -11.27 -8.78
CA PHE A 191 2.36 -11.86 -9.10
C PHE A 191 1.31 -10.83 -9.56
N GLY A 192 1.62 -9.54 -9.44
CA GLY A 192 0.86 -8.44 -10.04
C GLY A 192 1.14 -8.25 -11.54
N GLU A 193 2.25 -8.79 -12.05
CA GLU A 193 2.68 -8.65 -13.45
C GLU A 193 2.58 -9.94 -14.26
N ILE A 194 2.90 -11.08 -13.64
CA ILE A 194 2.78 -12.41 -14.26
C ILE A 194 1.88 -13.31 -13.41
N ASP A 195 1.15 -14.22 -14.05
CA ASP A 195 0.22 -15.11 -13.34
C ASP A 195 0.91 -16.37 -12.78
N ASP A 196 0.17 -17.13 -11.96
CA ASP A 196 0.67 -18.35 -11.32
C ASP A 196 1.09 -19.43 -12.35
N ASP A 197 0.50 -19.45 -13.55
CA ASP A 197 0.86 -20.40 -14.61
C ASP A 197 2.22 -20.04 -15.22
N GLU A 198 2.49 -18.75 -15.44
CA GLU A 198 3.80 -18.25 -15.88
C GLU A 198 4.88 -18.48 -14.82
N ILE A 199 4.57 -18.22 -13.54
CA ILE A 199 5.49 -18.52 -12.43
C ILE A 199 5.82 -20.02 -12.43
N HIS A 200 4.80 -20.88 -12.54
CA HIS A 200 4.98 -22.33 -12.57
C HIS A 200 5.86 -22.76 -13.76
N GLU A 201 5.64 -22.21 -14.96
CA GLU A 201 6.45 -22.50 -16.15
C GLU A 201 7.93 -22.19 -15.91
N VAL A 202 8.25 -21.02 -15.36
CA VAL A 202 9.64 -20.61 -15.08
C VAL A 202 10.29 -21.56 -14.08
N LEU A 203 9.59 -21.91 -13.00
CA LEU A 203 10.13 -22.78 -11.96
C LEU A 203 10.37 -24.21 -12.45
N GLN A 204 9.61 -24.69 -13.43
CA GLN A 204 9.82 -25.99 -14.07
C GLN A 204 10.95 -25.96 -15.10
N ALA A 205 11.14 -24.84 -15.79
CA ALA A 205 12.14 -24.68 -16.85
C ALA A 205 13.56 -24.46 -16.32
N THR A 206 13.70 -23.99 -15.08
CA THR A 206 14.99 -23.63 -14.46
C THR A 206 15.41 -24.64 -13.42
N SER A 207 16.67 -25.10 -13.46
CA SER A 207 17.18 -26.04 -12.45
C SER A 207 17.83 -25.32 -11.26
N SER A 208 18.53 -24.21 -11.49
CA SER A 208 19.12 -23.42 -10.40
C SER A 208 18.09 -22.48 -9.77
N PRO A 209 18.04 -22.35 -8.44
CA PRO A 209 17.16 -21.39 -7.78
C PRO A 209 17.56 -19.93 -8.10
N GLN A 210 18.83 -19.64 -8.41
CA GLN A 210 19.25 -18.29 -8.83
C GLN A 210 18.74 -17.97 -10.23
N ASP A 211 18.91 -18.89 -11.18
CA ASP A 211 18.38 -18.71 -12.55
C ASP A 211 16.85 -18.54 -12.54
N ALA A 212 16.16 -19.26 -11.64
CA ALA A 212 14.73 -19.12 -11.43
C ALA A 212 14.35 -17.72 -10.95
N ALA A 213 15.04 -17.20 -9.92
CA ALA A 213 14.79 -15.88 -9.37
C ALA A 213 15.04 -14.78 -10.41
N ASP A 214 16.17 -14.87 -11.14
CA ASP A 214 16.53 -13.90 -12.18
C ASP A 214 15.51 -13.90 -13.33
N GLU A 215 15.07 -15.08 -13.78
CA GLU A 215 14.09 -15.22 -14.86
C GLU A 215 12.69 -14.72 -14.44
N LEU A 216 12.25 -15.00 -13.21
CA LEU A 216 10.99 -14.49 -12.68
C LEU A 216 10.97 -12.95 -12.62
N VAL A 217 12.03 -12.34 -12.08
CA VAL A 217 12.17 -10.88 -12.04
C VAL A 217 12.22 -10.29 -13.45
N ARG A 218 12.97 -10.91 -14.36
CA ARG A 218 13.06 -10.47 -15.75
C ARG A 218 11.69 -10.48 -16.43
N ARG A 219 10.90 -11.56 -16.30
CA ARG A 219 9.57 -11.66 -16.92
C ARG A 219 8.59 -10.64 -16.34
N ALA A 220 8.52 -10.49 -15.01
CA ALA A 220 7.66 -9.48 -14.38
C ALA A 220 8.03 -8.05 -14.80
N ARG A 221 9.33 -7.75 -14.87
CA ARG A 221 9.82 -6.47 -15.36
C ARG A 221 9.43 -6.22 -16.81
N GLU A 222 9.49 -7.23 -17.69
CA GLU A 222 9.11 -7.11 -19.10
C GLU A 222 7.59 -7.03 -19.33
N ALA A 223 6.79 -7.66 -18.46
CA ALA A 223 5.33 -7.63 -18.50
C ALA A 223 4.73 -6.27 -18.10
N GLY A 224 5.51 -5.45 -17.39
CA GLY A 224 5.15 -4.06 -17.09
C GLY A 224 6.05 -3.42 -16.05
N GLY A 225 6.46 -4.19 -15.03
CA GLY A 225 7.28 -3.70 -13.92
C GLY A 225 6.72 -2.43 -13.28
N ARG A 226 5.42 -2.42 -12.96
CA ARG A 226 4.74 -1.25 -12.36
C ARG A 226 5.12 -1.04 -10.90
N ASP A 227 5.61 -2.08 -10.24
CA ASP A 227 6.12 -2.04 -8.88
C ASP A 227 7.55 -2.56 -8.74
N ASN A 228 8.08 -2.47 -7.52
CA ASN A 228 9.30 -3.17 -7.12
C ASN A 228 9.06 -4.67 -7.15
N ILE A 229 10.04 -5.43 -7.62
CA ILE A 229 9.90 -6.87 -7.84
C ILE A 229 11.01 -7.55 -7.06
N THR A 230 10.65 -8.38 -6.08
CA THR A 230 11.61 -9.13 -5.28
C THR A 230 11.19 -10.58 -5.15
N VAL A 231 12.15 -11.48 -5.38
CA VAL A 231 11.93 -12.93 -5.40
C VAL A 231 13.08 -13.63 -4.68
N VAL A 232 12.74 -14.57 -3.79
CA VAL A 232 13.68 -15.52 -3.19
C VAL A 232 13.16 -16.93 -3.48
N VAL A 233 13.99 -17.75 -4.14
CA VAL A 233 13.70 -19.16 -4.44
C VAL A 233 14.53 -20.04 -3.51
N VAL A 234 13.89 -21.06 -2.92
CA VAL A 234 14.54 -21.97 -1.96
C VAL A 234 14.23 -23.42 -2.35
N ASP A 235 15.29 -24.17 -2.65
CA ASP A 235 15.20 -25.59 -3.00
C ASP A 235 15.54 -26.46 -1.79
N VAL A 236 14.72 -27.49 -1.59
CA VAL A 236 14.94 -28.50 -0.57
C VAL A 236 15.74 -29.64 -1.18
N ILE A 237 17.02 -29.75 -0.81
CA ILE A 237 17.94 -30.77 -1.35
C ILE A 237 18.33 -31.81 -0.30
N GLU A 238 18.85 -32.94 -0.75
CA GLU A 238 19.55 -33.86 0.15
C GLU A 238 20.89 -33.24 0.56
N ALA A 239 21.12 -33.13 1.86
CA ALA A 239 22.41 -32.73 2.41
C ALA A 239 23.43 -33.84 2.13
N ASP A 240 24.56 -33.45 1.55
CA ASP A 240 25.71 -34.31 1.39
C ASP A 240 26.33 -34.56 2.79
N PRO A 241 26.47 -35.83 3.24
CA PRO A 241 27.10 -36.15 4.52
C PRO A 241 28.58 -35.70 4.64
N GLY A 242 29.19 -35.16 3.57
CA GLY A 242 30.56 -34.64 3.57
C GLY A 242 30.71 -33.12 3.80
N GLU A 243 29.64 -32.33 3.77
CA GLU A 243 29.70 -30.87 3.96
C GLU A 243 29.18 -30.46 5.34
N GLU A 244 29.95 -30.74 6.40
CA GLU A 244 29.78 -30.04 7.67
C GLU A 244 30.32 -28.60 7.53
N GLY A 245 29.42 -27.65 7.32
CA GLY A 245 29.58 -26.24 7.67
C GLY A 245 30.59 -25.43 6.86
N SER A 246 30.22 -24.98 5.66
CA SER A 246 30.80 -23.75 5.11
C SER A 246 29.90 -22.56 5.45
N ASP A 247 29.99 -22.07 6.68
CA ASP A 247 29.40 -20.79 7.13
C ASP A 247 30.00 -19.56 6.42
N ASP A 248 30.92 -19.74 5.47
CA ASP A 248 31.72 -18.66 4.87
C ASP A 248 31.14 -18.04 3.57
N ARG A 249 29.90 -18.37 3.17
CA ARG A 249 29.21 -17.64 2.07
C ARG A 249 28.22 -16.58 2.55
N VAL A 250 27.92 -16.55 3.85
CA VAL A 250 26.88 -15.71 4.48
C VAL A 250 27.25 -14.21 4.53
N ALA A 251 28.51 -13.84 4.27
CA ALA A 251 28.95 -12.43 4.27
C ALA A 251 28.91 -11.73 2.89
N ALA A 252 28.59 -12.44 1.80
CA ALA A 252 28.79 -11.90 0.45
C ALA A 252 27.67 -10.99 -0.06
N ILE A 253 26.45 -11.09 0.45
CA ILE A 253 25.30 -10.28 -0.03
C ILE A 253 25.09 -9.02 0.81
N HIS A 254 25.46 -9.04 2.11
CA HIS A 254 25.35 -7.88 2.99
C HIS A 254 26.32 -6.72 2.61
N LYS A 255 27.38 -6.99 1.83
CA LYS A 255 28.37 -5.98 1.44
C LYS A 255 28.03 -5.22 0.15
N ALA A 256 27.13 -5.75 -0.68
CA ALA A 256 26.79 -5.12 -1.96
C ALA A 256 25.85 -3.90 -1.81
N LEU A 257 25.11 -3.79 -0.69
CA LEU A 257 24.13 -2.72 -0.47
C LEU A 257 24.58 -1.65 0.53
N SER A 258 25.54 -1.90 1.40
CA SER A 258 26.02 -0.91 2.40
C SER A 258 27.11 0.05 1.90
N GLY A 259 27.42 0.07 0.60
CA GLY A 259 28.54 0.84 0.04
C GLY A 259 28.30 2.33 -0.23
N THR A 260 27.08 2.83 -0.08
CA THR A 260 26.76 4.22 -0.47
C THR A 260 26.20 5.02 0.71
N VAL A 261 27.02 6.00 1.12
CA VAL A 261 26.76 7.12 2.04
C VAL A 261 26.85 6.82 3.55
N LEU A 262 28.01 7.13 4.13
CA LEU A 262 28.17 8.15 5.18
C LEU A 262 29.67 8.49 5.28
N GLY A 263 30.01 9.74 5.00
CA GLY A 263 31.39 10.23 4.98
C GLY A 263 31.92 10.54 6.38
N ASP A 264 33.23 10.41 6.53
CA ASP A 264 34.02 11.29 7.40
C ASP A 264 35.31 11.69 6.67
N ALA A 265 35.68 12.95 6.83
CA ALA A 265 36.66 13.67 6.04
C ALA A 265 38.05 13.64 6.70
N GLY A 266 39.10 13.46 5.89
CA GLY A 266 40.48 13.74 6.28
C GLY A 266 41.52 13.27 5.24
N PRO A 267 42.56 14.05 4.91
CA PRO A 267 42.91 14.29 3.52
C PRO A 267 44.05 13.40 3.02
N THR A 268 43.84 12.77 1.88
CA THR A 268 44.95 12.41 1.00
C THR A 268 44.58 12.84 -0.41
N THR A 269 45.41 13.69 -0.99
CA THR A 269 45.35 14.05 -2.40
C THR A 269 45.90 12.89 -3.21
N PRO A 270 45.15 12.41 -4.22
CA PRO A 270 45.84 11.94 -5.43
C PRO A 270 45.30 12.61 -6.70
N GLU A 271 46.26 12.75 -7.61
CA GLU A 271 46.28 13.29 -8.97
C GLU A 271 45.01 13.10 -9.85
N PRO A 272 44.78 14.01 -10.82
CA PRO A 272 43.55 14.04 -11.61
C PRO A 272 43.50 12.88 -12.61
N PHE A 273 42.54 11.97 -12.43
CA PHE A 273 42.16 11.01 -13.46
C PHE A 273 41.34 11.73 -14.53
N ARG A 274 41.75 11.59 -15.80
CA ARG A 274 41.08 12.18 -16.96
C ARG A 274 39.71 11.54 -17.18
N ASP A 275 38.71 12.38 -17.26
CA ASP A 275 37.34 12.08 -17.63
C ASP A 275 37.24 11.89 -19.15
N GLU A 276 37.05 10.66 -19.60
CA GLU A 276 36.51 10.36 -20.94
C GLU A 276 35.05 9.95 -20.80
N SER A 277 34.19 10.92 -20.51
CA SER A 277 32.74 10.80 -20.66
C SER A 277 32.38 10.67 -22.16
N PRO A 278 31.61 9.65 -22.58
CA PRO A 278 30.77 9.79 -23.76
C PRO A 278 29.63 10.73 -23.40
N SER A 279 29.64 11.89 -24.04
CA SER A 279 28.57 12.88 -24.01
C SER A 279 27.23 12.27 -24.46
N GLY A 280 26.20 12.47 -23.64
CA GLY A 280 24.83 12.65 -24.12
C GLY A 280 23.83 11.57 -23.72
N PHE A 281 23.37 11.59 -22.47
CA PHE A 281 21.97 11.27 -22.18
C PHE A 281 21.25 12.59 -21.90
N VAL A 282 20.57 13.10 -22.93
CA VAL A 282 19.60 14.19 -22.76
C VAL A 282 18.37 13.51 -22.14
N PRO A 283 17.89 13.93 -20.95
CA PRO A 283 16.61 13.42 -20.44
C PRO A 283 15.55 13.65 -21.52
N PRO A 284 14.55 12.76 -21.72
CA PRO A 284 13.51 13.02 -22.70
C PRO A 284 12.89 14.37 -22.33
N ALA A 285 13.12 15.37 -23.19
CA ALA A 285 12.54 16.68 -23.00
C ALA A 285 11.05 16.46 -22.90
N MET A 286 10.45 16.80 -21.75
CA MET A 286 9.01 16.82 -21.59
C MET A 286 8.47 17.64 -22.74
N THR A 287 7.93 16.96 -23.76
CA THR A 287 7.52 17.66 -24.96
C THR A 287 6.46 18.66 -24.50
N TRP A 288 6.50 19.89 -25.01
CA TRP A 288 5.51 20.90 -24.67
C TRP A 288 4.06 20.38 -24.86
N ARG A 289 3.89 19.34 -25.68
CA ARG A 289 2.66 18.56 -25.87
C ARG A 289 2.19 17.80 -24.62
N VAL A 290 3.08 17.18 -23.85
CA VAL A 290 2.73 16.50 -22.58
C VAL A 290 2.34 17.53 -21.51
N GLY A 291 3.08 18.64 -21.44
CA GLY A 291 2.72 19.77 -20.57
C GLY A 291 1.37 20.40 -20.94
N LEU A 292 1.09 20.55 -22.25
CA LEU A 292 -0.19 21.03 -22.75
C LEU A 292 -1.35 20.06 -22.45
N LEU A 293 -1.13 18.75 -22.57
CA LEU A 293 -2.15 17.75 -22.25
C LEU A 293 -2.47 17.79 -20.75
N ALA A 294 -1.45 17.81 -19.89
CA ALA A 294 -1.64 17.91 -18.44
C ALA A 294 -2.37 19.21 -18.04
N ALA A 295 -1.99 20.34 -18.65
CA ALA A 295 -2.66 21.62 -18.44
C ALA A 295 -4.12 21.61 -18.93
N ALA A 296 -4.41 20.94 -20.06
CA ALA A 296 -5.76 20.81 -20.58
C ALA A 296 -6.64 19.94 -19.67
N VAL A 297 -6.12 18.81 -19.18
CA VAL A 297 -6.84 17.95 -18.21
C VAL A 297 -7.11 18.73 -16.92
N LEU A 298 -6.12 19.45 -16.40
CA LEU A 298 -6.30 20.28 -15.20
C LEU A 298 -7.35 21.39 -15.43
N ALA A 299 -7.34 22.04 -16.59
CA ALA A 299 -8.34 23.05 -16.93
C ALA A 299 -9.76 22.47 -17.02
N VAL A 300 -9.92 21.26 -17.56
CA VAL A 300 -11.22 20.55 -17.60
C VAL A 300 -11.67 20.20 -16.19
N MET A 301 -10.78 19.69 -15.33
CA MET A 301 -11.10 19.38 -13.93
C MET A 301 -11.52 20.62 -13.15
N ILE A 302 -10.80 21.74 -13.30
CA ILE A 302 -11.16 23.03 -12.69
C ILE A 302 -12.51 23.52 -13.25
N GLY A 303 -12.73 23.39 -14.56
CA GLY A 303 -14.00 23.75 -15.19
C GLY A 303 -15.18 22.93 -14.65
N MET A 304 -15.02 21.62 -14.49
CA MET A 304 -16.02 20.76 -13.86
C MET A 304 -16.27 21.16 -12.41
N LEU A 305 -15.23 21.43 -11.63
CA LEU A 305 -15.37 21.86 -10.24
C LEU A 305 -16.14 23.18 -10.14
N VAL A 306 -15.83 24.16 -11.00
CA VAL A 306 -16.53 25.45 -11.07
C VAL A 306 -17.98 25.26 -11.47
N ALA A 307 -18.26 24.42 -12.48
CA ALA A 307 -19.63 24.13 -12.91
C ALA A 307 -20.45 23.45 -11.80
N VAL A 308 -19.87 22.44 -11.14
CA VAL A 308 -20.47 21.74 -10.00
C VAL A 308 -20.73 22.70 -8.84
N SER A 309 -19.78 23.58 -8.53
CA SER A 309 -19.93 24.59 -7.47
C SER A 309 -21.02 25.62 -7.81
N ALA A 310 -21.10 26.08 -9.05
CA ALA A 310 -22.15 26.99 -9.50
C ALA A 310 -23.54 26.35 -9.42
N ILE A 311 -23.66 25.06 -9.75
CA ILE A 311 -24.90 24.30 -9.62
C ILE A 311 -25.27 24.09 -8.15
N ALA A 312 -24.29 23.74 -7.31
CA ALA A 312 -24.51 23.50 -5.87
C ALA A 312 -25.02 24.75 -5.15
N ARG A 313 -24.47 25.93 -5.50
CA ARG A 313 -24.84 27.24 -4.93
C ARG A 313 -26.04 27.90 -5.61
N SER A 314 -26.75 27.19 -6.48
CA SER A 314 -27.91 27.74 -7.17
C SER A 314 -29.18 27.62 -6.34
N GLY A 315 -29.95 28.71 -6.33
CA GLY A 315 -31.24 28.80 -5.65
C GLY A 315 -31.13 29.17 -4.17
N TYR A 316 -32.28 29.51 -3.63
CA TYR A 316 -32.50 29.94 -2.26
C TYR A 316 -33.69 29.16 -1.71
N THR A 317 -33.65 28.78 -0.46
CA THR A 317 -34.75 28.09 0.22
C THR A 317 -35.10 28.83 1.50
N VAL A 318 -36.38 29.08 1.72
CA VAL A 318 -36.91 29.66 2.95
C VAL A 318 -37.42 28.53 3.84
N VAL A 319 -36.82 28.37 5.01
CA VAL A 319 -37.08 27.27 5.94
C VAL A 319 -37.13 27.76 7.39
N GLU A 320 -37.62 26.91 8.28
CA GLU A 320 -37.49 27.07 9.73
C GLU A 320 -36.03 26.83 10.14
N GLY A 321 -35.41 27.83 10.77
CA GLY A 321 -34.07 27.74 11.34
C GLY A 321 -34.06 27.09 12.72
N ASP A 322 -32.87 26.72 13.21
CA ASP A 322 -32.70 26.00 14.48
C ASP A 322 -33.26 26.76 15.71
N ASN A 323 -33.41 28.08 15.60
CA ASN A 323 -33.93 28.96 16.64
C ASN A 323 -35.46 29.13 16.60
N GLY A 324 -36.17 28.41 15.70
CA GLY A 324 -37.61 28.54 15.50
C GLY A 324 -38.03 29.76 14.68
N THR A 325 -37.07 30.46 14.07
CA THR A 325 -37.33 31.62 13.20
C THR A 325 -37.22 31.26 11.73
N VAL A 326 -37.85 32.06 10.86
CA VAL A 326 -37.73 31.87 9.41
C VAL A 326 -36.34 32.32 8.94
N VAL A 327 -35.64 31.48 8.16
CA VAL A 327 -34.33 31.78 7.60
C VAL A 327 -34.28 31.57 6.08
N ILE A 328 -33.41 32.32 5.41
CA ILE A 328 -33.09 32.12 3.99
C ILE A 328 -31.75 31.41 3.88
N LEU A 329 -31.77 30.19 3.37
CA LEU A 329 -30.60 29.40 3.05
C LEU A 329 -30.26 29.51 1.56
N LYS A 330 -28.97 29.56 1.24
CA LYS A 330 -28.46 29.59 -0.12
C LYS A 330 -27.85 28.25 -0.51
N GLY A 331 -28.18 27.79 -1.71
CA GLY A 331 -27.77 26.50 -2.24
C GLY A 331 -28.92 25.50 -2.26
N ARG A 332 -28.66 24.36 -2.90
CA ARG A 332 -29.67 23.33 -3.14
C ARG A 332 -30.19 22.72 -1.82
N ASP A 333 -31.51 22.53 -1.76
CA ASP A 333 -32.20 21.87 -0.65
C ASP A 333 -31.61 20.49 -0.32
N GLY A 334 -31.34 20.25 0.97
CA GLY A 334 -30.65 19.05 1.48
C GLY A 334 -29.14 18.97 1.18
N GLY A 335 -28.53 20.02 0.63
CA GLY A 335 -27.12 20.03 0.22
C GLY A 335 -26.88 19.39 -1.15
N PHE A 336 -25.66 19.55 -1.68
CA PHE A 336 -25.24 18.90 -2.94
C PHE A 336 -23.80 18.40 -2.85
N LEU A 337 -23.61 17.08 -2.86
CA LEU A 337 -22.32 16.42 -2.62
C LEU A 337 -21.71 16.82 -1.26
N PHE A 338 -20.57 17.51 -1.26
CA PHE A 338 -19.86 18.02 -0.08
C PHE A 338 -20.09 19.52 0.14
N PHE A 339 -21.08 20.11 -0.54
CA PHE A 339 -21.49 21.51 -0.33
C PHE A 339 -22.77 21.56 0.50
N ASP A 340 -22.64 22.06 1.72
CA ASP A 340 -23.77 22.37 2.60
C ASP A 340 -24.41 23.72 2.23
N GLN A 341 -25.66 23.91 2.64
CA GLN A 341 -26.33 25.20 2.50
C GLN A 341 -25.71 26.24 3.43
N THR A 342 -25.59 27.47 2.94
CA THR A 342 -25.09 28.60 3.74
C THR A 342 -26.24 29.51 4.16
N LEU A 343 -26.28 29.90 5.42
CA LEU A 343 -27.22 30.90 5.92
C LEU A 343 -26.93 32.26 5.28
N GLU A 344 -27.90 32.81 4.54
CA GLU A 344 -27.78 34.13 3.89
C GLU A 344 -28.49 35.20 4.72
N VAL A 345 -29.68 34.91 5.25
CA VAL A 345 -30.48 35.82 6.08
C VAL A 345 -31.13 35.06 7.24
N GLU A 346 -30.99 35.59 8.44
CA GLU A 346 -31.76 35.20 9.63
C GLU A 346 -32.81 36.28 9.88
N SER A 347 -34.08 35.89 10.03
CA SER A 347 -35.17 36.83 10.29
C SER A 347 -35.61 36.79 11.76
N ASP A 348 -36.30 37.83 12.20
CA ASP A 348 -36.90 37.94 13.54
C ASP A 348 -38.33 37.35 13.59
N ILE A 349 -38.79 36.66 12.53
CA ILE A 349 -40.15 36.12 12.43
C ILE A 349 -40.19 34.74 13.08
N ASP A 350 -40.96 34.60 14.16
CA ASP A 350 -41.21 33.32 14.82
C ASP A 350 -42.16 32.47 13.96
N VAL A 351 -41.78 31.22 13.71
CA VAL A 351 -42.54 30.29 12.87
C VAL A 351 -43.91 29.98 13.48
N ASP A 352 -44.05 30.04 14.80
CA ASP A 352 -45.32 29.79 15.49
C ASP A 352 -46.35 30.94 15.32
N GLU A 353 -45.91 32.12 14.89
CA GLU A 353 -46.77 33.29 14.64
C GLU A 353 -47.33 33.32 13.20
N LEU A 354 -46.94 32.36 12.35
CA LEU A 354 -47.34 32.32 10.95
C LEU A 354 -48.74 31.70 10.74
N PRO A 355 -49.50 32.19 9.74
CA PRO A 355 -50.75 31.54 9.32
C PRO A 355 -50.53 30.07 8.93
N PRO A 356 -51.48 29.15 9.17
CA PRO A 356 -51.30 27.71 8.92
C PRO A 356 -50.85 27.34 7.51
N MET A 357 -51.25 28.14 6.50
CA MET A 357 -50.82 27.92 5.11
C MET A 357 -49.35 28.31 4.90
N ALA A 358 -48.91 29.42 5.49
CA ALA A 358 -47.52 29.89 5.42
C ALA A 358 -46.59 29.00 6.24
N LEU A 359 -47.02 28.57 7.44
CA LEU A 359 -46.32 27.62 8.28
C LEU A 359 -46.00 26.32 7.54
N THR A 360 -46.98 25.78 6.82
CA THR A 360 -46.78 24.56 6.02
C THR A 360 -45.73 24.78 4.93
N ALA A 361 -45.80 25.89 4.21
CA ALA A 361 -44.85 26.21 3.14
C ALA A 361 -43.41 26.44 3.64
N VAL A 362 -43.25 27.05 4.83
CA VAL A 362 -41.93 27.23 5.46
C VAL A 362 -41.36 25.89 5.93
N ARG A 363 -42.17 25.02 6.53
CA ARG A 363 -41.73 23.68 6.97
C ARG A 363 -41.42 22.73 5.82
N GLU A 364 -42.11 22.86 4.69
CA GLU A 364 -41.82 22.10 3.48
C GLU A 364 -40.63 22.65 2.67
N GLY A 365 -40.08 23.81 3.05
CA GLY A 365 -38.92 24.41 2.40
C GLY A 365 -39.21 25.02 1.04
N GLN A 366 -39.86 26.19 1.06
CA GLN A 366 -40.21 26.92 -0.17
C GLN A 366 -38.94 27.39 -0.92
N ARG A 367 -38.83 26.99 -2.20
CA ARG A 367 -37.67 27.25 -3.05
C ARG A 367 -37.89 28.44 -3.99
N PHE A 368 -36.81 29.20 -4.20
CA PHE A 368 -36.72 30.35 -5.10
C PHE A 368 -35.45 30.29 -5.95
N ASP A 369 -35.55 30.77 -7.19
CA ASP A 369 -34.41 30.82 -8.11
C ASP A 369 -33.54 32.07 -7.92
N ALA A 370 -34.09 33.12 -7.30
CA ALA A 370 -33.44 34.40 -7.08
C ALA A 370 -33.63 34.89 -5.63
N PHE A 371 -32.60 35.54 -5.10
CA PHE A 371 -32.60 36.09 -3.74
C PHE A 371 -33.72 37.11 -3.54
N GLU A 372 -33.91 38.02 -4.49
CA GLU A 372 -34.93 39.08 -4.45
C GLU A 372 -36.34 38.51 -4.29
N THR A 373 -36.63 37.34 -4.88
CA THR A 373 -37.93 36.69 -4.75
C THR A 373 -38.11 36.03 -3.39
N ALA A 374 -37.04 35.45 -2.84
CA ALA A 374 -37.05 34.90 -1.48
C ALA A 374 -37.21 36.01 -0.43
N GLU A 375 -36.58 37.16 -0.65
CA GLU A 375 -36.69 38.33 0.21
C GLU A 375 -38.10 38.94 0.18
N LEU A 376 -38.70 39.09 -1.01
CA LEU A 376 -40.10 39.52 -1.14
C LEU A 376 -41.07 38.57 -0.45
N TYR A 377 -40.83 37.27 -0.51
CA TYR A 377 -41.63 36.28 0.21
C TYR A 377 -41.46 36.41 1.73
N LEU A 378 -40.24 36.63 2.21
CA LEU A 378 -39.98 36.90 3.63
C LEU A 378 -40.69 38.18 4.11
N GLU A 379 -40.72 39.22 3.29
CA GLU A 379 -41.42 40.48 3.59
C GLU A 379 -42.94 40.30 3.64
N ASP A 380 -43.51 39.50 2.72
CA ASP A 380 -44.94 39.13 2.73
C ASP A 380 -45.31 38.34 4.00
N LEU A 381 -44.47 37.39 4.42
CA LEU A 381 -44.63 36.66 5.68
C LEU A 381 -44.62 37.60 6.89
N ARG A 382 -43.75 38.62 6.90
CA ARG A 382 -43.68 39.63 7.97
C ARG A 382 -44.95 40.47 8.06
N THR A 383 -45.48 40.92 6.93
CA THR A 383 -46.73 41.68 6.94
C THR A 383 -47.93 40.83 7.35
N SER A 384 -47.89 39.53 7.05
CA SER A 384 -48.91 38.57 7.43
C SER A 384 -48.89 38.29 8.93
N SER A 385 -47.71 38.11 9.55
CA SER A 385 -47.57 37.89 11.00
C SER A 385 -48.06 39.10 11.80
N ASP A 386 -47.70 40.32 11.38
CA ASP A 386 -48.14 41.58 12.01
C ASP A 386 -49.67 41.74 11.99
N SER A 387 -50.34 41.23 10.95
CA SER A 387 -51.80 41.32 10.80
C SER A 387 -52.57 40.32 11.68
N SER A 388 -51.98 39.18 12.02
CA SER A 388 -52.57 38.16 12.91
C SER A 388 -52.42 38.46 14.40
N GLY A 389 -51.53 39.39 14.78
CA GLY A 389 -51.31 39.83 16.16
C GLY A 389 -52.18 41.02 16.62
N SER A 390 -53.10 41.52 15.78
CA SER A 390 -53.95 42.70 16.06
C SER A 390 -55.37 42.35 16.53
#